data_AF-A0A5P8JP53-F1
#
_entry.id   AF-A0A5P8JP53-F1
#
_cell.length_a   1.000
_cell.length_b   1.000
_cell.length_c   1.000
_cell.angle_alpha   90.00
_cell.angle_beta   90.00
_cell.angle_gamma   90.00
#
_symmetry.space_group_name_H-M   'P 1'
#
loop_
_entity.id
_entity.type
_entity.pdbx_description
1 polymer ?
#
loop_
_entity_poly.entity_id
_entity_poly.type
_entity_poly.pdbx_seq_one_letter_code
_entity_poly.pdbx_strand_id
1 'polypeptide(L)'
;MNDTHLIELAAFVLRQRDGNADVLESVMHIPTAAILQGQAALLPQQREQLRYLFTDYEWMLAQKLAVFESTTPVVGGLAQRYQNAKTVIAKAWLQTPSLTTNYVKEPLGAGRVSVHLQLRQDYGVHGLVDILDFVVPTTIAKQLQTKQLDLLTWADEHLDDPEVK
;
A
#
# COMPACT_ATOMS: atom_id res chain seq x y z
N MET A 1 15.43 -2.04 5.11
CA MET A 1 14.26 -2.33 5.97
C MET A 1 14.46 -3.65 6.71
N ASN A 2 14.36 -3.64 8.04
CA ASN A 2 14.46 -4.84 8.88
C ASN A 2 13.19 -5.72 8.75
N ASP A 3 13.22 -6.93 9.31
CA ASP A 3 12.13 -7.89 9.16
C ASP A 3 10.87 -7.49 9.94
N THR A 4 11.03 -6.88 11.12
CA THR A 4 9.92 -6.34 11.93
C THR A 4 9.09 -5.32 11.14
N HIS A 5 9.74 -4.32 10.54
CA HIS A 5 9.11 -3.28 9.72
C HIS A 5 8.44 -3.86 8.47
N LEU A 6 9.07 -4.86 7.84
CA LEU A 6 8.48 -5.53 6.67
C LEU A 6 7.21 -6.31 7.06
N ILE A 7 7.21 -7.00 8.19
CA ILE A 7 6.03 -7.72 8.69
C ILE A 7 4.90 -6.76 9.05
N GLU A 8 5.22 -5.65 9.73
CA GLU A 8 4.24 -4.62 10.07
C GLU A 8 3.55 -4.08 8.81
N LEU A 9 4.33 -3.68 7.80
CA LEU A 9 3.81 -3.14 6.54
C LEU A 9 3.05 -4.20 5.73
N ALA A 10 3.56 -5.42 5.64
CA ALA A 10 2.87 -6.50 4.94
C ALA A 10 1.52 -6.85 5.59
N ALA A 11 1.48 -6.94 6.92
CA ALA A 11 0.24 -7.17 7.65
C ALA A 11 -0.76 -6.03 7.41
N PHE A 12 -0.29 -4.78 7.38
CA PHE A 12 -1.12 -3.63 7.06
C PHE A 12 -1.72 -3.70 5.65
N VAL A 13 -0.89 -3.95 4.62
CA VAL A 13 -1.35 -4.08 3.23
C VAL A 13 -2.33 -5.25 3.05
N LEU A 14 -2.04 -6.41 3.64
CA LEU A 14 -2.93 -7.58 3.55
C LEU A 14 -4.27 -7.37 4.26
N ARG A 15 -4.31 -6.61 5.37
CA ARG A 15 -5.58 -6.21 6.00
C ARG A 15 -6.40 -5.31 5.08
N GLN A 16 -5.77 -4.35 4.40
CA GLN A 16 -6.46 -3.49 3.44
C GLN A 16 -7.00 -4.29 2.25
N ARG A 17 -6.21 -5.25 1.74
CA ARG A 17 -6.57 -6.03 0.55
C ARG A 17 -7.61 -7.12 0.80
N ASP A 18 -7.35 -7.96 1.80
CA ASP A 18 -8.06 -9.24 1.96
C ASP A 18 -8.95 -9.25 3.21
N GLY A 19 -8.87 -8.19 4.03
CA GLY A 19 -9.42 -8.14 5.38
C GLY A 19 -8.73 -9.11 6.34
N ASN A 20 -7.62 -9.73 5.94
CA ASN A 20 -7.01 -10.85 6.65
C ASN A 20 -5.47 -10.78 6.67
N ALA A 21 -4.89 -10.44 7.82
CA ALA A 21 -3.44 -10.51 8.03
C ALA A 21 -2.93 -11.94 8.25
N ASP A 22 -3.81 -12.87 8.62
CA ASP A 22 -3.44 -14.24 8.98
C ASP A 22 -2.88 -15.02 7.79
N VAL A 23 -3.00 -14.47 6.57
CA VAL A 23 -2.33 -14.95 5.35
C VAL A 23 -0.81 -15.09 5.57
N LEU A 24 -0.20 -14.20 6.37
CA LEU A 24 1.23 -14.28 6.68
C LEU A 24 1.58 -15.61 7.36
N GLU A 25 0.79 -16.05 8.33
CA GLU A 25 1.07 -17.29 9.09
C GLU A 25 0.50 -18.53 8.38
N SER A 26 -0.73 -18.44 7.89
CA SER A 26 -1.48 -19.58 7.35
C SER A 26 -1.09 -19.97 5.93
N VAL A 27 -0.73 -19.00 5.08
CA VAL A 27 -0.42 -19.23 3.66
C VAL A 27 1.07 -19.06 3.39
N MET A 28 1.67 -18.00 3.93
CA MET A 28 3.10 -17.72 3.71
C MET A 28 4.01 -18.44 4.71
N HIS A 29 3.43 -19.13 5.70
CA HIS A 29 4.16 -19.89 6.74
C HIS A 29 5.23 -19.05 7.45
N ILE A 30 4.94 -17.76 7.66
CA ILE A 30 5.83 -16.82 8.34
C ILE A 30 5.50 -16.81 9.84
N PRO A 31 6.45 -17.12 10.74
CA PRO A 31 6.19 -17.11 12.18
C PRO A 31 6.24 -15.66 12.70
N THR A 32 5.17 -14.89 12.51
CA THR A 32 5.18 -13.44 12.76
C THR A 32 5.55 -13.11 14.21
N ALA A 33 4.99 -13.83 15.19
CA ALA A 33 5.30 -13.62 16.60
C ALA A 33 6.80 -13.82 16.92
N ALA A 34 7.43 -14.86 16.38
CA ALA A 34 8.85 -15.14 16.61
C ALA A 34 9.75 -14.07 15.97
N ILE A 35 9.39 -13.59 14.78
CA ILE A 35 10.14 -12.52 14.09
C ILE A 35 10.00 -11.20 14.84
N LEU A 36 8.79 -10.84 15.28
CA LEU A 36 8.56 -9.61 16.05
C LEU A 36 9.29 -9.63 17.42
N GLN A 37 9.51 -10.82 17.99
CA GLN A 37 10.30 -11.01 19.22
C GLN A 37 11.81 -11.14 18.96
N GLY A 38 12.27 -11.08 17.70
CA GLY A 38 13.68 -11.26 17.34
C GLY A 38 14.20 -12.69 17.51
N GLN A 39 13.32 -13.68 17.63
CA GLN A 39 13.63 -15.10 17.81
C GLN A 39 13.75 -15.86 16.47
N ALA A 40 13.31 -15.25 15.37
CA ALA A 40 13.42 -15.77 14.02
C ALA A 40 13.71 -14.64 13.02
N ALA A 41 14.14 -14.99 11.82
CA ALA A 41 14.35 -14.07 10.70
C ALA A 41 13.57 -14.55 9.48
N LEU A 42 13.24 -13.63 8.57
CA LEU A 42 12.60 -13.98 7.30
C LEU A 42 13.59 -14.74 6.41
N LEU A 43 13.11 -15.83 5.81
CA LEU A 43 13.84 -16.49 4.72
C LEU A 43 13.89 -15.56 3.50
N PRO A 44 14.94 -15.64 2.65
CA PRO A 44 15.04 -14.80 1.45
C PRO A 44 13.80 -14.87 0.56
N GLN A 45 13.25 -16.08 0.37
CA GLN A 45 12.03 -16.30 -0.41
C GLN A 45 10.81 -15.63 0.21
N GLN A 46 10.64 -15.71 1.54
CA GLN A 46 9.54 -15.04 2.24
C GLN A 46 9.66 -13.53 2.07
N ARG A 47 10.87 -13.00 2.22
CA ARG A 47 11.14 -11.57 2.06
C ARG A 47 10.83 -11.08 0.64
N GLU A 48 11.17 -11.88 -0.37
CA GLU A 48 10.83 -11.61 -1.78
C GLU A 48 9.31 -11.67 -2.02
N GLN A 49 8.61 -12.66 -1.47
CA GLN A 49 7.15 -12.74 -1.53
C GLN A 49 6.48 -11.50 -0.91
N LEU A 50 6.97 -11.03 0.24
CA LEU A 50 6.44 -9.83 0.89
C LEU A 50 6.73 -8.55 0.08
N ARG A 51 7.87 -8.46 -0.62
CA ARG A 51 8.14 -7.34 -1.55
C ARG A 51 7.05 -7.23 -2.61
N TYR A 52 6.58 -8.34 -3.14
CA TYR A 52 5.58 -8.37 -4.21
C TYR A 52 4.16 -7.97 -3.77
N LEU A 53 3.95 -7.69 -2.47
CA LEU A 53 2.73 -7.03 -2.00
C LEU A 53 2.67 -5.55 -2.36
N PHE A 54 3.78 -4.97 -2.79
CA PHE A 54 3.92 -3.54 -3.10
C PHE A 54 4.24 -3.35 -4.58
N THR A 55 3.82 -2.23 -5.16
CA THR A 55 4.44 -1.76 -6.42
C THR A 55 5.91 -1.39 -6.20
N ASP A 56 6.70 -1.24 -7.26
CA ASP A 56 8.10 -0.82 -7.11
C ASP A 56 8.23 0.56 -6.43
N TYR A 57 7.32 1.50 -6.74
CA TYR A 57 7.29 2.81 -6.10
C TYR A 57 6.92 2.71 -4.62
N GLU A 58 5.91 1.92 -4.28
CA GLU A 58 5.50 1.68 -2.89
C GLU A 58 6.58 0.97 -2.09
N TRP A 59 7.30 0.03 -2.70
CA TRP A 59 8.45 -0.64 -2.09
C TRP A 59 9.59 0.34 -1.81
N MET A 60 9.89 1.24 -2.75
CA MET A 60 10.85 2.32 -2.51
C MET A 60 10.38 3.22 -1.35
N LEU A 61 9.11 3.62 -1.34
CA LEU A 61 8.53 4.46 -0.30
C LEU A 61 8.63 3.80 1.09
N ALA A 62 8.22 2.54 1.20
CA ALA A 62 8.34 1.72 2.41
C ALA A 62 9.78 1.66 2.92
N GLN A 63 10.75 1.45 2.03
CA GLN A 63 12.17 1.42 2.41
C GLN A 63 12.67 2.77 2.93
N LYS A 64 12.29 3.88 2.27
CA LYS A 64 12.65 5.23 2.72
C LYS A 64 12.09 5.51 4.12
N LEU A 65 10.82 5.21 4.34
CA LEU A 65 10.16 5.40 5.63
C LEU A 65 10.74 4.50 6.72
N ALA A 66 11.11 3.26 6.41
CA ALA A 66 11.75 2.36 7.36
C ALA A 66 13.14 2.86 7.80
N VAL A 67 13.87 3.54 6.91
CA VAL A 67 15.13 4.21 7.28
C VAL A 67 14.85 5.39 8.20
N PHE A 68 13.88 6.26 7.84
CA PHE A 68 13.50 7.40 8.68
C PHE A 68 13.03 6.98 10.07
N GLU A 69 12.24 5.91 10.18
CA GLU A 69 11.79 5.41 11.48
C GLU A 69 12.96 4.94 12.36
N SER A 70 14.01 4.41 11.73
CA SER A 70 15.19 3.95 12.46
C SER A 70 16.07 5.11 12.94
N THR A 71 15.98 6.28 12.29
CA THR A 71 16.82 7.46 12.59
C THR A 71 16.09 8.53 13.41
N THR A 72 14.79 8.70 13.19
CA THR A 72 13.95 9.73 13.81
C THR A 72 12.54 9.15 14.02
N PRO A 73 12.33 8.35 15.08
CA PRO A 73 11.02 7.79 15.36
C PRO A 73 10.01 8.90 15.65
N VAL A 74 8.88 8.89 14.95
CA VAL A 74 7.76 9.82 15.18
C VAL A 74 6.56 9.04 15.70
N VAL A 75 5.65 9.72 16.40
CA VAL A 75 4.35 9.16 16.82
C VAL A 75 3.62 8.60 15.59
N GLY A 76 2.94 7.45 15.73
CA GLY A 76 2.09 6.87 14.66
C GLY A 76 2.51 5.51 14.09
N GLY A 77 3.76 5.05 14.29
CA GLY A 77 4.22 3.75 13.76
C GLY A 77 4.42 3.74 12.24
N LEU A 78 5.09 2.71 11.70
CA LEU A 78 5.54 2.69 10.31
C LEU A 78 4.38 2.50 9.32
N ALA A 79 3.42 1.64 9.67
CA ALA A 79 2.24 1.43 8.83
C ALA A 79 1.42 2.71 8.62
N GLN A 80 1.17 3.48 9.68
CA GLN A 80 0.40 4.72 9.57
C GLN A 80 1.13 5.76 8.73
N ARG A 81 2.44 5.94 8.94
CA ARG A 81 3.23 6.88 8.14
C ARG A 81 3.33 6.46 6.69
N TYR A 82 3.40 5.15 6.41
CA TYR A 82 3.33 4.64 5.04
C TYR A 82 2.00 5.01 4.39
N GLN A 83 0.87 4.82 5.08
CA GLN A 83 -0.43 5.22 4.58
C GLN A 83 -0.52 6.74 4.34
N ASN A 84 -0.07 7.56 5.31
CA ASN A 84 -0.10 9.02 5.19
C ASN A 84 0.77 9.50 4.04
N ALA A 85 1.99 8.97 3.90
CA ALA A 85 2.87 9.33 2.79
C ALA A 85 2.25 8.96 1.43
N LYS A 86 1.64 7.77 1.34
CA LYS A 86 0.94 7.31 0.14
C LYS A 86 -0.24 8.21 -0.21
N THR A 87 -1.03 8.64 0.78
CA THR A 87 -2.07 9.66 0.62
C THR A 87 -1.52 10.98 0.07
N VAL A 88 -0.49 11.54 0.71
CA VAL A 88 0.06 12.86 0.34
C VAL A 88 0.59 12.84 -1.09
N ILE A 89 1.32 11.77 -1.45
CA ILE A 89 1.84 11.58 -2.80
C ILE A 89 0.70 11.43 -3.81
N ALA A 90 -0.33 10.65 -3.48
CA ALA A 90 -1.50 10.49 -4.34
C ALA A 90 -2.20 11.83 -4.61
N LYS A 91 -2.42 12.66 -3.58
CA LYS A 91 -2.99 14.01 -3.74
C LYS A 91 -2.14 14.89 -4.66
N ALA A 92 -0.81 14.83 -4.53
CA ALA A 92 0.10 15.56 -5.41
C ALA A 92 0.03 15.05 -6.86
N TRP A 93 0.01 13.73 -7.07
CA TRP A 93 -0.09 13.12 -8.39
C TRP A 93 -1.39 13.46 -9.11
N LEU A 94 -2.49 13.51 -8.37
CA LEU A 94 -3.83 13.85 -8.88
C LEU A 94 -3.92 15.26 -9.48
N GLN A 95 -2.99 16.16 -9.11
CA GLN A 95 -2.91 17.50 -9.68
C GLN A 95 -2.10 17.55 -10.98
N THR A 96 -1.47 16.44 -11.39
CA THR A 96 -0.62 16.39 -12.59
C THR A 96 -1.40 15.93 -13.82
N PRO A 97 -1.17 16.55 -15.00
CA PRO A 97 -1.90 16.21 -16.22
C PRO A 97 -1.46 14.87 -16.84
N SER A 98 -0.31 14.32 -16.45
CA SER A 98 0.19 13.04 -16.93
C SER A 98 -0.23 11.84 -16.06
N LEU A 99 -1.06 12.08 -15.06
CA LEU A 99 -1.63 11.01 -14.26
C LEU A 99 -2.70 10.26 -15.06
N THR A 100 -2.61 8.93 -15.05
CA THR A 100 -3.69 8.06 -15.50
C THR A 100 -4.17 7.18 -14.36
N THR A 101 -5.41 6.70 -14.46
CA THR A 101 -5.99 5.80 -13.46
C THR A 101 -6.39 4.48 -14.09
N ASN A 102 -6.23 3.40 -13.34
CA ASN A 102 -6.64 2.07 -13.79
C ASN A 102 -7.37 1.33 -12.68
N TYR A 103 -8.38 0.55 -13.06
CA TYR A 103 -9.14 -0.29 -12.14
C TYR A 103 -8.81 -1.75 -12.37
N VAL A 104 -8.21 -2.39 -11.36
CA VAL A 104 -7.86 -3.80 -11.41
C VAL A 104 -8.74 -4.57 -10.43
N LYS A 105 -9.27 -5.69 -10.87
CA LYS A 105 -9.99 -6.62 -10.00
C LYS A 105 -9.09 -7.81 -9.75
N GLU A 106 -8.70 -8.02 -8.50
CA GLU A 106 -7.94 -9.17 -8.08
C GLU A 106 -8.91 -10.21 -7.47
N PRO A 107 -9.02 -11.41 -8.03
CA PRO A 107 -9.82 -12.47 -7.43
C PRO A 107 -9.18 -12.89 -6.11
N LEU A 108 -9.94 -12.79 -5.03
CA LEU A 108 -9.58 -13.34 -3.75
C LEU A 108 -10.20 -14.74 -3.62
N GLY A 109 -9.54 -15.62 -2.85
CA GLY A 109 -10.07 -16.95 -2.56
C GLY A 109 -11.52 -16.91 -2.03
N ALA A 110 -12.26 -18.00 -2.27
CA ALA A 110 -13.68 -18.16 -1.89
C ALA A 110 -14.66 -17.19 -2.60
N GLY A 111 -14.37 -16.83 -3.86
CA GLY A 111 -15.29 -16.03 -4.69
C GLY A 111 -15.35 -14.54 -4.33
N ARG A 112 -14.45 -14.07 -3.46
CA ARG A 112 -14.28 -12.66 -3.13
C ARG A 112 -13.47 -11.96 -4.22
N VAL A 113 -13.58 -10.64 -4.33
CA VAL A 113 -12.81 -9.83 -5.29
C VAL A 113 -12.33 -8.58 -4.57
N SER A 114 -11.03 -8.34 -4.60
CA SER A 114 -10.43 -7.06 -4.23
C SER A 114 -10.49 -6.13 -5.45
N VAL A 115 -10.84 -4.88 -5.22
CA VAL A 115 -10.87 -3.86 -6.26
C VAL A 115 -9.80 -2.82 -5.97
N HIS A 116 -8.91 -2.65 -6.93
CA HIS A 116 -7.74 -1.80 -6.84
C HIS A 116 -7.90 -0.60 -7.76
N LEU A 117 -7.70 0.59 -7.21
CA LEU A 117 -7.54 1.85 -7.91
C LEU A 117 -6.06 2.17 -8.01
N GLN A 118 -5.51 2.07 -9.21
CA GLN A 118 -4.13 2.40 -9.51
C GLN A 118 -4.03 3.83 -10.02
N LEU A 119 -3.22 4.63 -9.34
CA LEU A 119 -2.74 5.92 -9.83
C LEU A 119 -1.41 5.67 -10.54
N ARG A 120 -1.31 6.06 -11.81
CA ARG A 120 -0.17 5.78 -12.69
C ARG A 120 0.44 7.08 -13.19
N GLN A 121 1.59 7.43 -12.61
CA GLN A 121 2.33 8.62 -12.98
C GLN A 121 3.27 8.30 -14.14
N ASP A 122 2.93 8.74 -15.34
CA ASP A 122 3.81 8.63 -16.51
C ASP A 122 4.72 9.86 -16.60
N TYR A 123 6.03 9.62 -16.74
CA TYR A 123 7.04 10.65 -16.88
C TYR A 123 7.38 10.97 -18.35
N GLY A 124 6.71 10.33 -19.32
CA GLY A 124 6.82 10.56 -20.76
C GLY A 124 8.12 10.07 -21.39
N VAL A 125 8.97 9.39 -20.61
CA VAL A 125 10.33 9.01 -21.02
C VAL A 125 10.58 7.54 -20.66
N HIS A 126 11.06 6.77 -21.65
CA HIS A 126 11.51 5.37 -21.49
C HIS A 126 10.51 4.39 -20.85
N GLY A 127 9.21 4.69 -20.86
CA GLY A 127 8.19 3.84 -20.24
C GLY A 127 8.29 3.80 -18.71
N LEU A 128 8.92 4.80 -18.09
CA LEU A 128 8.99 4.94 -16.64
C LEU A 128 7.62 5.36 -16.12
N VAL A 129 6.96 4.45 -15.41
CA VAL A 129 5.65 4.67 -14.80
C VAL A 129 5.72 4.23 -13.35
N ASP A 130 5.47 5.18 -12.45
CA ASP A 130 5.30 4.88 -11.04
C ASP A 130 3.82 4.63 -10.74
N ILE A 131 3.55 3.66 -9.87
CA ILE A 131 2.19 3.20 -9.57
C ILE A 131 1.94 3.26 -8.06
N LEU A 132 0.86 3.91 -7.65
CA LEU A 132 0.28 3.78 -6.31
C LEU A 132 -1.01 2.98 -6.42
N ASP A 133 -1.18 1.99 -5.55
CA ASP A 133 -2.27 1.02 -5.65
C ASP A 133 -3.16 1.07 -4.41
N PHE A 134 -4.42 1.50 -4.55
CA PHE A 134 -5.35 1.62 -3.43
C PHE A 134 -6.42 0.55 -3.50
N VAL A 135 -6.58 -0.21 -2.43
CA VAL A 135 -7.73 -1.10 -2.29
C VAL A 135 -8.94 -0.24 -1.91
N VAL A 136 -9.97 -0.28 -2.74
CA VAL A 136 -11.19 0.54 -2.58
C VAL A 136 -12.44 -0.33 -2.53
N PRO A 137 -13.49 0.09 -1.80
CA PRO A 137 -14.78 -0.59 -1.86
C PRO A 137 -15.31 -0.66 -3.30
N THR A 138 -15.92 -1.78 -3.68
CA THR A 138 -16.45 -1.97 -5.05
C THR A 138 -17.47 -0.89 -5.45
N THR A 139 -18.23 -0.36 -4.48
CA THR A 139 -19.18 0.74 -4.67
C THR A 139 -18.46 2.04 -5.08
N ILE A 140 -17.37 2.38 -4.39
CA ILE A 140 -16.52 3.53 -4.70
C ILE A 140 -15.88 3.38 -6.08
N ALA A 141 -15.30 2.21 -6.37
CA ALA A 141 -14.70 1.95 -7.67
C ALA A 141 -15.70 2.12 -8.83
N LYS A 142 -16.94 1.63 -8.67
CA LYS A 142 -18.00 1.83 -9.66
C LYS A 142 -18.39 3.30 -9.80
N GLN A 143 -18.44 4.06 -8.71
CA GLN A 143 -18.77 5.49 -8.74
C GLN A 143 -17.70 6.30 -9.46
N LEU A 144 -16.42 6.05 -9.16
CA LEU A 144 -15.28 6.70 -9.82
C LEU A 144 -15.12 6.28 -11.30
N GLN A 145 -15.62 5.09 -11.68
CA GLN A 145 -15.62 4.63 -13.07
C GLN A 145 -16.79 5.19 -13.91
N THR A 146 -17.95 5.43 -13.29
CA THR A 146 -19.20 5.78 -14.01
C THR A 146 -19.55 7.26 -14.00
N LYS A 147 -18.99 8.02 -13.08
CA LYS A 147 -19.07 9.47 -13.07
C LYS A 147 -17.66 10.00 -12.92
N GLN A 148 -17.37 11.12 -13.57
CA GLN A 148 -16.35 12.06 -13.13
C GLN A 148 -16.70 12.53 -11.70
N LEU A 149 -16.66 11.63 -10.71
CA LEU A 149 -16.29 12.07 -9.39
C LEU A 149 -14.87 12.56 -9.59
N ASP A 150 -14.69 13.85 -9.37
CA ASP A 150 -13.38 14.44 -9.27
C ASP A 150 -12.59 13.61 -8.27
N LEU A 151 -11.64 12.80 -8.78
CA LEU A 151 -10.89 11.86 -7.98
C LEU A 151 -10.10 12.58 -6.88
N LEU A 152 -9.82 13.87 -7.08
CA LEU A 152 -9.34 14.80 -6.06
C LEU A 152 -10.37 14.98 -4.95
N THR A 153 -11.63 15.30 -5.26
CA THR A 153 -12.71 15.40 -4.27
C THR A 153 -12.88 14.09 -3.47
N TRP A 154 -12.89 12.93 -4.14
CA TRP A 154 -12.93 11.64 -3.41
C TRP A 154 -11.70 11.43 -2.53
N ALA A 155 -10.50 11.73 -3.07
CA ALA A 155 -9.25 11.62 -2.34
C ALA A 155 -9.21 12.54 -1.12
N ASP A 156 -9.78 13.74 -1.22
CA ASP A 156 -9.89 14.66 -0.10
C ASP A 156 -10.85 14.15 0.97
N GLU A 157 -12.01 13.60 0.59
CA GLU A 157 -12.99 13.07 1.54
C GLU A 157 -12.58 11.76 2.23
N HIS A 158 -11.75 10.93 1.57
CA HIS A 158 -11.51 9.54 1.99
C HIS A 158 -10.05 9.19 2.29
N LEU A 159 -9.10 10.01 1.85
CA LEU A 159 -7.68 9.80 2.17
C LEU A 159 -7.21 10.70 3.31
N ASP A 160 -8.12 11.37 4.04
CA ASP A 160 -7.78 12.38 5.05
C ASP A 160 -6.69 11.94 6.05
N ASP A 161 -5.84 12.92 6.37
CA ASP A 161 -4.68 12.77 7.23
C ASP A 161 -5.11 12.67 8.71
N PRO A 162 -4.86 11.55 9.41
CA PRO A 162 -5.19 11.44 10.83
C PRO A 162 -4.37 12.36 11.74
N GLU A 163 -3.33 13.05 11.23
CA GLU A 163 -2.49 13.95 12.02
C GLU A 163 -2.87 15.45 11.92
N VAL A 164 -3.90 15.81 11.14
CA VAL A 164 -4.42 17.20 11.10
C VAL A 164 -5.77 17.28 11.81
N LYS A 165 -5.75 17.20 13.14
CA LYS A 165 -6.76 17.81 14.04
C LYS A 165 -6.11 18.29 15.33
#